data_AF-A0A0S4XN87-F1
#
_entry.id   AF-A0A0S4XN87-F1
#
_cell.length_a   1.000
_cell.length_b   1.000
_cell.length_c   1.000
_cell.angle_alpha   90.00
_cell.angle_beta   90.00
_cell.angle_gamma   90.00
#
_symmetry.space_group_name_H-M   'P 1'
#
loop_
_entity.id
_entity.type
_entity.pdbx_description
1 polymer ?
#
loop_
_entity_poly.entity_id
_entity_poly.type
_entity_poly.pdbx_seq_one_letter_code
_entity_poly.pdbx_strand_id
1 'polypeptide(L)'
;MKLIIKEYLSLLKESKELDSLIPELLLAMGHEVISKPHIGVNQFGVDVVSISNNEIYLFTIKQGNIARGDWNTGDQAVKPSLDSILNVYIHTHLEEQYKNLPIKIILATNGDMEQTIKLEWSQYTINNSKDKIKFEFWGGDKLAIEIEEYIFNEFIIPKEQRSLFRKALALIGDTDYDLRDYYQFLDEILFKNELEKESDKVILKALRLVYLSLNIVVYWSQSENNLKPGLLATERTLLNIYEFLYKNNFMKKRKFKEILDKVYEKNFQTIESYCKKIYPLIEVENGLSFRGHDFLQESLILFEQLGILALYGNLYYLLAYTDEDNFDYRKYEGINTHLKLMIKNHKGLYNPVYDEHIIDISLALHLLYLWDEIEFIDEWIYNLISHIEFAYYQGSYFPIDTNNFEDLVECNLGGKKEKKEYIVTSTLIPTLAFWCVKLGLIENYKYLYKVSQEIYKDSTLQIWFADKDIENFVYKMNASSKSGYVFAPLPIYENISQMGDIVEKLKNSGHLIKLENIEMPILYFISSRYFRMPVLPHVLIDSKDIL
;
A
#
# COMPACT_ATOMS: atom_id res chain seq x y z
N MET A 1 13.68 0.89 -10.31
CA MET A 1 12.47 0.21 -10.81
C MET A 1 12.77 -0.91 -11.81
N LYS A 2 13.85 -0.77 -12.58
CA LYS A 2 14.31 -1.70 -13.64
C LYS A 2 14.15 -3.20 -13.33
N LEU A 3 14.57 -3.65 -12.14
CA LEU A 3 14.48 -5.06 -11.77
C LEU A 3 13.04 -5.58 -11.72
N ILE A 4 12.11 -4.78 -11.21
CA ILE A 4 10.67 -5.11 -11.12
C ILE A 4 10.06 -5.19 -12.52
N ILE A 5 10.40 -4.21 -13.38
CA ILE A 5 9.97 -4.19 -14.77
C ILE A 5 10.52 -5.43 -15.49
N LYS A 6 11.81 -5.75 -15.36
CA LYS A 6 12.42 -6.94 -15.95
C LYS A 6 11.74 -8.23 -15.48
N GLU A 7 11.49 -8.36 -14.18
CA GLU A 7 10.77 -9.50 -13.60
C GLU A 7 9.35 -9.65 -14.19
N TYR A 8 8.62 -8.55 -14.37
CA TYR A 8 7.31 -8.55 -15.01
C TYR A 8 7.42 -8.95 -16.50
N LEU A 9 8.33 -8.33 -17.25
CA LEU A 9 8.57 -8.61 -18.67
C LEU A 9 8.86 -10.08 -18.91
N SER A 10 9.71 -10.70 -18.10
CA SER A 10 10.08 -12.13 -18.23
C SER A 10 8.89 -13.09 -18.15
N LEU A 11 7.75 -12.64 -17.60
CA LEU A 11 6.54 -13.44 -17.49
C LEU A 11 5.54 -13.22 -18.62
N LEU A 12 5.71 -12.19 -19.46
CA LEU A 12 4.91 -12.00 -20.67
C LEU A 12 5.09 -13.22 -21.58
N LYS A 13 4.01 -13.89 -21.94
CA LYS A 13 4.06 -15.15 -22.70
C LYS A 13 3.17 -15.16 -23.93
N GLU A 14 2.24 -14.23 -24.04
CA GLU A 14 1.50 -14.06 -25.29
C GLU A 14 2.31 -13.14 -26.19
N SER A 15 2.53 -13.53 -27.46
CA SER A 15 3.34 -12.73 -28.40
C SER A 15 2.79 -11.30 -28.43
N LYS A 16 1.45 -11.25 -28.46
CA LYS A 16 0.62 -10.05 -28.41
C LYS A 16 0.94 -9.07 -27.29
N GLU A 17 1.46 -9.51 -26.14
CA GLU A 17 1.73 -8.59 -25.03
C GLU A 17 2.97 -7.74 -25.30
N LEU A 18 4.11 -8.37 -25.62
CA LEU A 18 5.32 -7.66 -25.98
C LEU A 18 5.16 -6.92 -27.31
N ASP A 19 4.46 -7.54 -28.28
CA ASP A 19 4.09 -6.93 -29.56
C ASP A 19 3.21 -5.68 -29.38
N SER A 20 2.41 -5.61 -28.31
CA SER A 20 1.60 -4.43 -28.00
C SER A 20 2.37 -3.36 -27.21
N LEU A 21 3.36 -3.75 -26.42
CA LEU A 21 4.13 -2.84 -25.55
C LEU A 21 5.19 -2.06 -26.34
N ILE A 22 5.92 -2.72 -27.25
CA ILE A 22 6.99 -2.10 -28.02
C ILE A 22 6.50 -0.89 -28.84
N PRO A 23 5.37 -0.94 -29.57
CA PRO A 23 4.85 0.23 -30.27
C PRO A 23 4.51 1.40 -29.34
N GLU A 24 3.96 1.14 -28.15
CA GLU A 24 3.65 2.21 -27.18
C GLU A 24 4.94 2.84 -26.64
N LEU A 25 5.95 2.00 -26.35
CA LEU A 25 7.28 2.45 -25.93
C LEU A 25 7.92 3.35 -27.01
N LEU A 26 7.89 2.93 -28.26
CA LEU A 26 8.48 3.69 -29.37
C LEU A 26 7.79 5.03 -29.57
N LEU A 27 6.46 5.09 -29.48
CA LEU A 27 5.71 6.35 -29.53
C LEU A 27 6.13 7.29 -28.39
N ALA A 28 6.29 6.77 -27.18
CA ALA A 28 6.74 7.55 -26.03
C ALA A 28 8.21 8.00 -26.13
N MET A 29 9.06 7.24 -26.81
CA MET A 29 10.43 7.63 -27.20
C MET A 29 10.45 8.68 -28.33
N GLY A 30 9.30 9.10 -28.84
CA GLY A 30 9.17 10.08 -29.91
C GLY A 30 9.36 9.52 -31.33
N HIS A 31 9.27 8.21 -31.52
CA HIS A 31 9.29 7.60 -32.84
C HIS A 31 7.93 7.75 -33.54
N GLU A 32 7.95 7.89 -34.87
CA GLU A 32 6.79 7.71 -35.73
C GLU A 32 6.61 6.22 -36.04
N VAL A 33 5.56 5.58 -35.51
CA VAL A 33 5.29 4.14 -35.76
C VAL A 33 4.44 4.00 -37.03
N ILE A 34 5.07 3.51 -38.11
CA ILE A 34 4.46 3.46 -39.46
C ILE A 34 3.44 2.32 -39.59
N SER A 35 3.73 1.16 -39.01
CA SER A 35 2.86 0.00 -39.13
C SER A 35 2.92 -0.92 -37.92
N LYS A 36 1.74 -1.42 -37.53
CA LYS A 36 1.54 -2.55 -36.60
C LYS A 36 1.17 -3.78 -37.45
N PRO A 37 1.51 -5.01 -37.04
CA PRO A 37 1.34 -6.19 -37.87
C PRO A 37 -0.14 -6.44 -38.20
N HIS A 38 -0.47 -6.66 -39.47
CA HIS A 38 -1.81 -7.09 -39.92
C HIS A 38 -1.92 -8.62 -39.93
N ILE A 39 -3.08 -9.15 -39.50
CA ILE A 39 -3.38 -10.59 -39.55
C ILE A 39 -3.55 -11.01 -41.02
N GLY A 40 -2.74 -11.97 -41.49
CA GLY A 40 -2.92 -12.63 -42.80
C GLY A 40 -1.99 -12.21 -43.94
N VAL A 41 -1.03 -11.29 -43.70
CA VAL A 41 0.00 -10.89 -44.68
C VAL A 41 1.37 -11.42 -44.23
N ASN A 42 2.21 -11.88 -45.15
CA ASN A 42 3.58 -12.30 -44.83
C ASN A 42 4.39 -11.07 -44.36
N GLN A 43 4.89 -11.12 -43.13
CA GLN A 43 5.55 -9.99 -42.47
C GLN A 43 7.07 -9.95 -42.71
N PHE A 44 7.62 -10.92 -43.45
CA PHE A 44 9.04 -11.00 -43.84
C PHE A 44 10.01 -10.73 -42.67
N GLY A 45 9.65 -11.17 -41.47
CA GLY A 45 10.44 -11.04 -40.24
C GLY A 45 10.32 -9.72 -39.49
N VAL A 46 9.56 -8.73 -39.99
CA VAL A 46 9.35 -7.43 -39.32
C VAL A 46 8.02 -7.41 -38.58
N ASP A 47 8.07 -7.26 -37.26
CA ASP A 47 6.89 -7.15 -36.41
C ASP A 47 6.48 -5.68 -36.20
N VAL A 48 7.43 -4.75 -36.07
CA VAL A 48 7.16 -3.31 -35.90
C VAL A 48 8.12 -2.46 -36.74
N VAL A 49 7.59 -1.42 -37.38
CA VAL A 49 8.39 -0.39 -38.07
C VAL A 49 8.19 0.96 -37.43
N SER A 50 9.28 1.65 -37.15
CA SER A 50 9.25 3.04 -36.71
C SER A 50 10.37 3.88 -37.32
N ILE A 51 10.17 5.19 -37.34
CA ILE A 51 11.18 6.17 -37.78
C ILE A 51 11.47 7.12 -36.62
N SER A 52 12.75 7.39 -36.39
CA SER A 52 13.20 8.43 -35.46
C SER A 52 14.50 9.03 -35.96
N ASN A 53 14.65 10.35 -35.87
CA ASN A 53 15.86 11.08 -36.26
C ASN A 53 16.41 10.72 -37.66
N ASN A 54 15.53 10.57 -38.66
CA ASN A 54 15.88 10.12 -40.02
C ASN A 54 16.55 8.74 -40.10
N GLU A 55 16.33 7.86 -39.12
CA GLU A 55 16.71 6.45 -39.15
C GLU A 55 15.46 5.57 -39.10
N ILE A 56 15.48 4.45 -39.83
CA ILE A 56 14.40 3.44 -39.82
C ILE A 56 14.75 2.35 -38.82
N TYR A 57 13.79 1.97 -38.01
CA TYR A 57 13.89 0.92 -37.02
C TYR A 57 12.95 -0.23 -37.40
N LEU A 58 13.53 -1.40 -37.67
CA LEU A 58 12.81 -2.62 -38.04
C LEU A 58 12.96 -3.63 -36.89
N PHE A 59 11.87 -3.86 -36.16
CA PHE A 59 11.88 -4.77 -35.02
C PHE A 59 11.43 -6.17 -35.43
N THR A 60 12.22 -7.16 -35.03
CA THR A 60 11.82 -8.56 -34.92
C THR A 60 11.65 -8.89 -33.45
N ILE A 61 10.45 -9.28 -33.03
CA ILE A 61 10.08 -9.57 -31.65
C ILE A 61 10.05 -11.08 -31.46
N LYS A 62 10.80 -11.57 -30.47
CA LYS A 62 10.82 -12.98 -30.06
C LYS A 62 10.54 -13.08 -28.57
N GLN A 63 10.14 -14.27 -28.13
CA GLN A 63 9.78 -14.52 -26.74
C GLN A 63 10.83 -15.35 -26.02
N GLY A 64 11.03 -15.05 -24.75
CA GLY A 64 11.90 -15.81 -23.88
C GLY A 64 13.38 -15.64 -24.21
N ASN A 65 14.22 -16.50 -23.63
CA ASN A 65 15.64 -16.45 -23.91
C ASN A 65 15.91 -16.92 -25.33
N ILE A 66 16.86 -16.27 -26.00
CA ILE A 66 17.31 -16.70 -27.33
C ILE A 66 18.42 -17.73 -27.14
N ALA A 67 18.09 -18.99 -27.40
CA ALA A 67 19.02 -20.11 -27.33
C ALA A 67 19.42 -20.59 -28.73
N ARG A 68 20.31 -21.58 -28.78
CA ARG A 68 20.77 -22.16 -30.05
C ARG A 68 19.64 -22.76 -30.90
N GLY A 69 18.60 -23.29 -30.26
CA GLY A 69 17.42 -23.84 -30.94
C GLY A 69 16.66 -22.78 -31.74
N ASP A 70 16.56 -21.57 -31.18
CA ASP A 70 15.78 -20.46 -31.74
C ASP A 70 16.50 -19.72 -32.88
N TRP A 71 17.79 -20.01 -33.08
CA TRP A 71 18.61 -19.30 -34.06
C TRP A 71 18.25 -19.65 -35.50
N ASN A 72 18.20 -20.94 -35.83
CA ASN A 72 18.08 -21.43 -37.22
C ASN A 72 16.95 -22.44 -37.45
N THR A 73 16.25 -22.91 -36.40
CA THR A 73 15.35 -24.05 -36.55
C THR A 73 13.91 -23.59 -36.78
N GLY A 74 13.46 -23.65 -38.04
CA GLY A 74 12.09 -23.31 -38.46
C GLY A 74 11.95 -21.90 -39.02
N ASP A 75 10.86 -21.65 -39.75
CA ASP A 75 10.64 -20.39 -40.49
C ASP A 75 10.48 -19.17 -39.57
N GLN A 76 10.12 -19.39 -38.30
CA GLN A 76 9.98 -18.36 -37.27
C GLN A 76 11.23 -18.21 -36.40
N ALA A 77 12.35 -18.86 -36.74
CA ALA A 77 13.62 -18.68 -36.04
C ALA A 77 14.20 -17.28 -36.29
N VAL A 78 15.16 -16.88 -35.45
CA VAL A 78 15.78 -15.55 -35.49
C VAL A 78 16.46 -15.28 -36.83
N LYS A 79 17.40 -16.12 -37.25
CA LYS A 79 18.18 -15.89 -38.47
C LYS A 79 17.29 -15.85 -39.73
N PRO A 80 16.37 -16.80 -39.97
CA PRO A 80 15.45 -16.71 -41.11
C PRO A 80 14.60 -15.43 -41.12
N SER A 81 14.18 -14.94 -39.95
CA SER A 81 13.46 -13.67 -39.83
C SER A 81 14.35 -12.51 -40.30
N LEU A 82 15.58 -12.41 -39.79
CA LEU A 82 16.52 -11.35 -40.15
C LEU A 82 16.96 -11.42 -41.62
N ASP A 83 17.18 -12.63 -42.14
CA ASP A 83 17.49 -12.85 -43.57
C ASP A 83 16.33 -12.41 -44.46
N SER A 84 15.08 -12.60 -44.03
CA SER A 84 13.89 -12.13 -44.74
C SER A 84 13.80 -10.59 -44.75
N ILE A 85 14.19 -9.93 -43.65
CA ILE A 85 14.27 -8.47 -43.59
C ILE A 85 15.27 -7.95 -44.62
N LEU A 86 16.48 -8.51 -44.59
CA LEU A 86 17.59 -8.10 -45.45
C LEU A 86 17.30 -8.30 -46.93
N ASN A 87 16.82 -9.51 -47.29
CA ASN A 87 16.73 -9.92 -48.68
C ASN A 87 15.39 -9.57 -49.32
N VAL A 88 14.34 -9.36 -48.53
CA VAL A 88 12.98 -9.12 -49.04
C VAL A 88 12.43 -7.80 -48.55
N TYR A 89 12.24 -7.63 -47.23
CA TYR A 89 11.48 -6.50 -46.68
C TYR A 89 12.04 -5.14 -47.12
N ILE A 90 13.34 -4.92 -46.92
CA ILE A 90 14.01 -3.64 -47.23
C ILE A 90 13.85 -3.26 -48.71
N HIS A 91 13.81 -4.24 -49.61
CA HIS A 91 13.73 -4.01 -51.05
C HIS A 91 12.30 -3.84 -51.58
N THR A 92 11.30 -4.37 -50.88
CA THR A 92 9.94 -4.52 -51.41
C THR A 92 8.88 -3.74 -50.63
N HIS A 93 9.08 -3.49 -49.33
CA HIS A 93 8.06 -2.93 -48.44
C HIS A 93 8.42 -1.56 -47.85
N LEU A 94 9.68 -1.10 -48.01
CA LEU A 94 10.04 0.28 -47.67
C LEU A 94 9.64 1.25 -48.79
N GLU A 95 8.87 2.27 -48.43
CA GLU A 95 8.48 3.35 -49.34
C GLU A 95 9.70 4.08 -49.91
N GLU A 96 9.59 4.59 -51.15
CA GLU A 96 10.72 5.21 -51.85
C GLU A 96 11.36 6.37 -51.08
N GLN A 97 10.56 7.12 -50.34
CA GLN A 97 11.03 8.24 -49.52
C GLN A 97 11.98 7.82 -48.39
N TYR A 98 11.94 6.57 -47.95
CA TYR A 98 12.76 6.07 -46.83
C TYR A 98 13.95 5.22 -47.27
N LYS A 99 14.03 4.78 -48.54
CA LYS A 99 15.08 3.86 -49.05
C LYS A 99 16.52 4.33 -48.83
N ASN A 100 16.74 5.63 -48.68
CA ASN A 100 18.08 6.21 -48.52
C ASN A 100 18.52 6.39 -47.06
N LEU A 101 17.61 6.24 -46.09
CA LEU A 101 17.88 6.42 -44.67
C LEU A 101 18.68 5.24 -44.09
N PRO A 102 19.47 5.47 -43.02
CA PRO A 102 20.05 4.38 -42.24
C PRO A 102 18.97 3.48 -41.63
N ILE A 103 19.25 2.19 -41.54
CA ILE A 103 18.35 1.15 -41.04
C ILE A 103 18.99 0.46 -39.82
N LYS A 104 18.25 0.41 -38.72
CA LYS A 104 18.54 -0.40 -37.54
C LYS A 104 17.57 -1.58 -37.50
N ILE A 105 18.10 -2.79 -37.59
CA ILE A 105 17.35 -4.02 -37.41
C ILE A 105 17.52 -4.47 -35.95
N ILE A 106 16.41 -4.55 -35.22
CA ILE A 106 16.43 -4.79 -33.78
C ILE A 106 15.78 -6.13 -33.49
N LEU A 107 16.54 -7.02 -32.87
CA LEU A 107 15.99 -8.23 -32.26
C LEU A 107 15.56 -7.89 -30.82
N ALA A 108 14.27 -7.86 -30.56
CA ALA A 108 13.71 -7.59 -29.24
C ALA A 108 13.16 -8.86 -28.59
N THR A 109 13.42 -9.04 -27.30
CA THR A 109 12.83 -10.12 -26.50
C THR A 109 12.65 -9.72 -25.04
N ASN A 110 11.66 -10.31 -24.38
CA ASN A 110 11.47 -10.18 -22.94
C ASN A 110 12.39 -11.09 -22.09
N GLY A 111 13.23 -11.91 -22.72
CA GLY A 111 14.30 -12.67 -22.09
C GLY A 111 15.69 -12.12 -22.36
N ASP A 112 16.71 -12.97 -22.24
CA ASP A 112 18.11 -12.63 -22.51
C ASP A 112 18.70 -13.54 -23.61
N MET A 113 19.77 -13.09 -24.25
CA MET A 113 20.53 -13.91 -25.20
C MET A 113 21.48 -14.86 -24.46
N GLU A 114 21.31 -16.17 -24.66
CA GLU A 114 22.17 -17.16 -24.04
C GLU A 114 23.61 -17.05 -24.52
N GLN A 115 24.57 -17.38 -23.65
CA GLN A 115 26.00 -17.39 -24.02
C GLN A 115 26.28 -18.30 -25.21
N THR A 116 25.49 -19.37 -25.37
CA THR A 116 25.59 -20.37 -26.42
C THR A 116 25.35 -19.82 -27.83
N ILE A 117 24.74 -18.63 -27.98
CA ILE A 117 24.45 -18.01 -29.28
C ILE A 117 25.07 -16.62 -29.47
N LYS A 118 25.74 -16.08 -28.44
CA LYS A 118 26.35 -14.73 -28.51
C LYS A 118 27.40 -14.62 -29.61
N LEU A 119 28.17 -15.68 -29.85
CA LEU A 119 29.19 -15.69 -30.90
C LEU A 119 28.53 -15.69 -32.29
N GLU A 120 27.53 -16.54 -32.50
CA GLU A 120 26.78 -16.63 -33.74
C GLU A 120 26.04 -15.32 -34.06
N TRP A 121 25.41 -14.70 -33.06
CA TRP A 121 24.80 -13.38 -33.19
C TRP A 121 25.85 -12.32 -33.58
N SER A 122 26.98 -12.27 -32.86
CA SER A 122 28.04 -11.30 -33.14
C SER A 122 28.61 -11.46 -34.55
N GLN A 123 28.90 -12.70 -34.97
CA GLN A 123 29.38 -12.97 -36.32
C GLN A 123 28.33 -12.65 -37.39
N TYR A 124 27.07 -12.97 -37.14
CA TYR A 124 25.98 -12.64 -38.06
C TYR A 124 25.82 -11.13 -38.23
N THR A 125 25.81 -10.37 -37.12
CA THR A 125 25.68 -8.91 -37.17
C THR A 125 26.88 -8.26 -37.85
N ILE A 126 28.11 -8.73 -37.60
CA ILE A 126 29.32 -8.24 -38.29
C ILE A 126 29.23 -8.50 -39.81
N ASN A 127 28.88 -9.72 -40.21
CA ASN A 127 28.88 -10.11 -41.63
C ASN A 127 27.76 -9.45 -42.45
N ASN A 128 26.65 -9.08 -41.81
CA ASN A 128 25.49 -8.51 -42.48
C ASN A 128 25.32 -7.00 -42.26
N SER A 129 26.10 -6.40 -41.35
CA SER A 129 26.15 -4.94 -41.23
C SER A 129 26.82 -4.37 -42.48
N LYS A 130 26.19 -3.35 -43.06
CA LYS A 130 26.69 -2.59 -44.22
C LYS A 130 26.65 -1.10 -43.85
N ASP A 131 27.23 -0.21 -44.66
CA ASP A 131 27.34 1.23 -44.35
C ASP A 131 26.04 1.87 -43.85
N LYS A 132 24.86 1.39 -44.30
CA LYS A 132 23.54 1.87 -43.88
C LYS A 132 22.75 0.93 -42.97
N ILE A 133 23.19 -0.31 -42.74
CA ILE A 133 22.42 -1.31 -41.98
C ILE A 133 23.19 -1.71 -40.72
N LYS A 134 22.56 -1.53 -39.56
CA LYS A 134 23.10 -1.93 -38.25
C LYS A 134 22.13 -2.87 -37.54
N PHE A 135 22.66 -3.68 -36.65
CA PHE A 135 21.88 -4.59 -35.81
C PHE A 135 22.01 -4.21 -34.33
N GLU A 136 20.91 -4.29 -33.60
CA GLU A 136 20.91 -4.17 -32.15
C GLU A 136 20.09 -5.30 -31.50
N PHE A 137 20.40 -5.59 -30.24
CA PHE A 137 19.66 -6.55 -29.44
C PHE A 137 19.04 -5.85 -28.23
N TRP A 138 17.72 -5.94 -28.11
CA TRP A 138 16.95 -5.38 -27.00
C TRP A 138 16.39 -6.52 -26.16
N GLY A 139 17.20 -7.02 -25.22
CA GLY A 139 16.76 -7.99 -24.21
C GLY A 139 16.02 -7.33 -23.04
N GLY A 140 15.66 -8.15 -22.04
CA GLY A 140 14.92 -7.71 -20.86
C GLY A 140 15.58 -6.57 -20.09
N ASP A 141 16.92 -6.52 -20.03
CA ASP A 141 17.65 -5.42 -19.38
C ASP A 141 17.47 -4.08 -20.09
N LYS A 142 17.64 -4.06 -21.42
CA LYS A 142 17.49 -2.84 -22.23
C LYS A 142 16.04 -2.37 -22.22
N LEU A 143 15.09 -3.28 -22.43
CA LEU A 143 13.66 -2.95 -22.39
C LEU A 143 13.25 -2.39 -21.02
N ALA A 144 13.75 -2.94 -19.91
CA ALA A 144 13.43 -2.42 -18.58
C ALA A 144 13.94 -1.00 -18.35
N ILE A 145 15.08 -0.61 -18.96
CA ILE A 145 15.60 0.76 -18.91
C ILE A 145 14.68 1.70 -19.69
N GLU A 146 14.38 1.38 -20.96
CA GLU A 146 13.55 2.23 -21.82
C GLU A 146 12.13 2.37 -21.26
N ILE A 147 11.56 1.30 -20.68
CA ILE A 147 10.22 1.33 -20.09
C ILE A 147 10.15 2.23 -18.86
N GLU A 148 11.16 2.17 -17.98
CA GLU A 148 11.24 3.05 -16.81
C GLU A 148 11.37 4.52 -17.25
N GLU A 149 12.11 4.79 -18.31
CA GLU A 149 12.38 6.14 -18.79
C GLU A 149 11.18 6.76 -19.53
N TYR A 150 10.51 6.00 -20.41
CA TYR A 150 9.55 6.57 -21.35
C TYR A 150 8.08 6.24 -21.06
N ILE A 151 7.78 5.10 -20.43
CA ILE A 151 6.38 4.65 -20.24
C ILE A 151 6.07 4.14 -18.82
N PHE A 152 6.74 4.67 -17.79
CA PHE A 152 6.48 4.30 -16.40
C PHE A 152 5.17 4.90 -15.84
N ASN A 153 4.05 4.50 -16.44
CA ASN A 153 2.70 5.01 -16.22
C ASN A 153 1.67 3.92 -16.59
N GLU A 154 0.46 4.31 -16.98
CA GLU A 154 -0.61 3.37 -17.33
C GLU A 154 -0.32 2.51 -18.56
N PHE A 155 0.62 2.87 -19.45
CA PHE A 155 0.86 2.12 -20.68
C PHE A 155 1.44 0.72 -20.43
N ILE A 156 2.09 0.51 -19.27
CA ILE A 156 2.57 -0.81 -18.83
C ILE A 156 1.41 -1.73 -18.38
N ILE A 157 0.27 -1.14 -18.00
CA ILE A 157 -0.88 -1.89 -17.49
C ILE A 157 -1.63 -2.56 -18.65
N PRO A 158 -2.21 -3.77 -18.46
CA PRO A 158 -3.03 -4.40 -19.50
C PRO A 158 -4.23 -3.53 -19.88
N LYS A 159 -4.58 -3.54 -21.18
CA LYS A 159 -5.52 -2.59 -21.79
C LYS A 159 -6.86 -2.47 -21.06
N GLU A 160 -7.39 -3.58 -20.56
CA GLU A 160 -8.68 -3.64 -19.88
C GLU A 160 -8.69 -2.79 -18.60
N GLN A 161 -7.59 -2.80 -17.84
CA GLN A 161 -7.49 -2.09 -16.56
C GLN A 161 -6.86 -0.69 -16.69
N ARG A 162 -6.33 -0.31 -17.86
CA ARG A 162 -5.67 0.99 -18.10
C ARG A 162 -6.54 2.18 -17.72
N SER A 163 -7.85 2.12 -17.99
CA SER A 163 -8.73 3.26 -17.73
C SER A 163 -8.86 3.57 -16.23
N LEU A 164 -8.94 2.54 -15.38
CA LEU A 164 -9.00 2.73 -13.93
C LEU A 164 -7.69 3.29 -13.41
N PHE A 165 -6.58 2.69 -13.85
CA PHE A 165 -5.26 3.11 -13.43
C PHE A 165 -4.94 4.55 -13.85
N ARG A 166 -5.32 4.96 -15.07
CA ARG A 166 -5.18 6.35 -15.52
C ARG A 166 -5.96 7.33 -14.66
N LYS A 167 -7.22 7.00 -14.29
CA LYS A 167 -8.01 7.86 -13.39
C LYS A 167 -7.33 8.00 -12.03
N ALA A 168 -6.80 6.90 -11.49
CA ALA A 168 -6.08 6.94 -10.23
C ALA A 168 -4.84 7.84 -10.28
N LEU A 169 -4.05 7.77 -11.35
CA LEU A 169 -2.88 8.65 -11.50
C LEU A 169 -3.29 10.12 -11.72
N ALA A 170 -4.35 10.38 -12.48
CA ALA A 170 -4.81 11.74 -12.75
C ALA A 170 -5.35 12.46 -11.51
N LEU A 171 -5.90 11.72 -10.54
CA LEU A 171 -6.49 12.27 -9.31
C LEU A 171 -5.52 12.22 -8.12
N ILE A 172 -4.30 11.69 -8.28
CA ILE A 172 -3.37 11.45 -7.17
C ILE A 172 -2.87 12.74 -6.49
N GLY A 173 -2.88 13.86 -7.22
CA GLY A 173 -2.56 15.18 -6.68
C GLY A 173 -3.71 15.81 -5.89
N ASP A 174 -4.93 15.30 -6.01
CA ASP A 174 -6.11 15.79 -5.30
C ASP A 174 -6.07 15.33 -3.83
N THR A 175 -6.33 16.24 -2.90
CA THR A 175 -6.33 15.95 -1.46
C THR A 175 -7.51 15.11 -1.02
N ASP A 176 -8.62 15.17 -1.77
CA ASP A 176 -9.88 14.51 -1.43
C ASP A 176 -10.04 13.17 -2.15
N TYR A 177 -9.07 12.77 -2.99
CA TYR A 177 -9.14 11.52 -3.71
C TYR A 177 -8.95 10.30 -2.80
N ASP A 178 -9.92 9.41 -2.82
CA ASP A 178 -10.04 8.23 -1.96
C ASP A 178 -9.40 6.96 -2.55
N LEU A 179 -8.67 7.08 -3.67
CA LEU A 179 -8.05 5.95 -4.39
C LEU A 179 -9.03 4.87 -4.89
N ARG A 180 -10.34 5.14 -4.96
CA ARG A 180 -11.35 4.15 -5.37
C ARG A 180 -11.02 3.46 -6.70
N ASP A 181 -10.50 4.20 -7.69
CA ASP A 181 -10.18 3.63 -9.01
C ASP A 181 -8.98 2.69 -8.93
N TYR A 182 -8.00 2.98 -8.05
CA TYR A 182 -6.88 2.07 -7.76
C TYR A 182 -7.35 0.82 -6.99
N TYR A 183 -8.29 0.96 -6.05
CA TYR A 183 -8.82 -0.19 -5.32
C TYR A 183 -9.64 -1.10 -6.22
N GLN A 184 -10.46 -0.53 -7.10
CA GLN A 184 -11.17 -1.30 -8.13
C GLN A 184 -10.19 -2.02 -9.07
N PHE A 185 -9.09 -1.36 -9.43
CA PHE A 185 -8.01 -1.97 -10.20
C PHE A 185 -7.40 -3.19 -9.50
N LEU A 186 -7.10 -3.08 -8.19
CA LEU A 186 -6.61 -4.23 -7.40
C LEU A 186 -7.61 -5.37 -7.37
N ASP A 187 -8.90 -5.05 -7.17
CA ASP A 187 -9.96 -6.05 -7.11
C ASP A 187 -10.14 -6.80 -8.43
N GLU A 188 -10.02 -6.09 -9.56
CA GLU A 188 -10.08 -6.68 -10.90
C GLU A 188 -8.94 -7.66 -11.16
N ILE A 189 -7.74 -7.36 -10.67
CA ILE A 189 -6.58 -8.24 -10.87
C ILE A 189 -6.60 -9.43 -9.93
N LEU A 190 -6.90 -9.21 -8.64
CA LEU A 190 -6.72 -10.24 -7.61
C LEU A 190 -7.96 -11.11 -7.38
N PHE A 191 -9.18 -10.59 -7.58
CA PHE A 191 -10.38 -11.24 -7.07
C PHE A 191 -11.49 -11.52 -8.10
N LYS A 192 -11.55 -10.83 -9.26
CA LYS A 192 -12.68 -11.00 -10.20
C LYS A 192 -12.55 -12.15 -11.21
N ASN A 193 -11.34 -12.60 -11.50
CA ASN A 193 -11.07 -13.53 -12.62
C ASN A 193 -10.74 -14.96 -12.18
N GLU A 194 -11.17 -15.39 -11.00
CA GLU A 194 -10.83 -16.71 -10.42
C GLU A 194 -9.32 -17.01 -10.47
N LEU A 195 -8.49 -15.97 -10.23
CA LEU A 195 -7.03 -16.03 -10.36
C LEU A 195 -6.43 -17.16 -9.52
N GLU A 196 -7.05 -17.52 -8.41
CA GLU A 196 -6.65 -18.63 -7.55
C GLU A 196 -6.67 -20.01 -8.21
N LYS A 197 -7.44 -20.18 -9.29
CA LYS A 197 -7.51 -21.43 -10.06
C LYS A 197 -6.48 -21.51 -11.18
N GLU A 198 -5.78 -20.41 -11.45
CA GLU A 198 -4.80 -20.30 -12.52
C GLU A 198 -3.44 -20.93 -12.17
N SER A 199 -2.60 -21.10 -13.18
CA SER A 199 -1.24 -21.61 -12.96
C SER A 199 -0.39 -20.66 -12.10
N ASP A 200 0.56 -21.20 -11.35
CA ASP A 200 1.48 -20.40 -10.50
C ASP A 200 2.19 -19.27 -11.26
N LYS A 201 2.43 -19.47 -12.56
CA LYS A 201 3.05 -18.46 -13.42
C LYS A 201 2.12 -17.26 -13.66
N VAL A 202 0.83 -17.50 -13.87
CA VAL A 202 -0.19 -16.47 -14.10
C VAL A 202 -0.42 -15.69 -12.81
N ILE A 203 -0.55 -16.39 -11.68
CA ILE A 203 -0.67 -15.76 -10.36
C ILE A 203 0.55 -14.87 -10.07
N LEU A 204 1.78 -15.38 -10.26
CA LEU A 204 2.99 -14.60 -10.03
C LEU A 204 3.06 -13.36 -10.94
N LYS A 205 2.60 -13.47 -12.19
CA LYS A 205 2.53 -12.34 -13.12
C LYS A 205 1.55 -11.27 -12.62
N ALA A 206 0.38 -11.67 -12.13
CA ALA A 206 -0.60 -10.75 -11.55
C ALA A 206 -0.05 -10.05 -10.29
N LEU A 207 0.58 -10.79 -9.38
CA LEU A 207 1.22 -10.22 -8.18
C LEU A 207 2.33 -9.21 -8.54
N ARG A 208 3.17 -9.53 -9.54
CA ARG A 208 4.20 -8.60 -10.03
C ARG A 208 3.60 -7.37 -10.70
N LEU A 209 2.51 -7.52 -11.45
CA LEU A 209 1.78 -6.39 -12.02
C LEU A 209 1.23 -5.48 -10.93
N VAL A 210 0.63 -6.03 -9.88
CA VAL A 210 0.15 -5.26 -8.72
C VAL A 210 1.30 -4.51 -8.06
N TYR A 211 2.43 -5.18 -7.79
CA TYR A 211 3.60 -4.53 -7.17
C TYR A 211 4.20 -3.43 -8.06
N LEU A 212 4.26 -3.64 -9.37
CA LEU A 212 4.71 -2.64 -10.34
C LEU A 212 3.77 -1.43 -10.34
N SER A 213 2.46 -1.68 -10.35
CA SER A 213 1.41 -0.65 -10.33
C SER A 213 1.47 0.18 -9.05
N LEU A 214 1.65 -0.46 -7.89
CA LEU A 214 1.86 0.22 -6.61
C LEU A 214 3.08 1.16 -6.68
N ASN A 215 4.17 0.71 -7.26
CA ASN A 215 5.38 1.53 -7.39
C ASN A 215 5.17 2.77 -8.27
N ILE A 216 4.36 2.65 -9.34
CA ILE A 216 3.95 3.80 -10.16
C ILE A 216 3.12 4.76 -9.31
N VAL A 217 2.09 4.28 -8.60
CA VAL A 217 1.25 5.13 -7.72
C VAL A 217 2.08 5.88 -6.68
N VAL A 218 3.02 5.21 -6.02
CA VAL A 218 3.92 5.86 -5.04
C VAL A 218 4.83 6.89 -5.72
N TYR A 219 5.38 6.58 -6.89
CA TYR A 219 6.22 7.53 -7.64
C TYR A 219 5.45 8.81 -8.01
N TRP A 220 4.24 8.68 -8.55
CA TRP A 220 3.40 9.83 -8.90
C TRP A 220 2.96 10.63 -7.67
N SER A 221 2.63 9.95 -6.56
CA SER A 221 2.36 10.60 -5.27
C SER A 221 3.56 11.45 -4.80
N GLN A 222 4.78 10.95 -4.96
CA GLN A 222 6.00 11.70 -4.62
C GLN A 222 6.21 12.89 -5.56
N SER A 223 6.04 12.70 -6.88
CA SER A 223 6.19 13.77 -7.88
C SER A 223 5.19 14.91 -7.71
N GLU A 224 3.95 14.60 -7.34
CA GLU A 224 2.91 15.58 -7.03
C GLU A 224 3.07 16.22 -5.63
N ASN A 225 4.11 15.84 -4.88
CA ASN A 225 4.33 16.26 -3.50
C ASN A 225 3.13 15.94 -2.57
N ASN A 226 2.33 14.93 -2.91
CA ASN A 226 1.21 14.41 -2.14
C ASN A 226 1.42 12.93 -1.85
N LEU A 227 2.17 12.60 -0.79
CA LEU A 227 2.57 11.22 -0.49
C LEU A 227 1.47 10.40 0.21
N LYS A 228 0.41 11.05 0.71
CA LYS A 228 -0.68 10.38 1.45
C LYS A 228 -1.38 9.30 0.60
N PRO A 229 -1.79 9.56 -0.65
CA PRO A 229 -2.33 8.51 -1.52
C PRO A 229 -1.34 7.35 -1.73
N GLY A 230 -0.05 7.64 -1.91
CA GLY A 230 0.97 6.60 -2.01
C GLY A 230 1.04 5.70 -0.77
N LEU A 231 1.00 6.30 0.42
CA LEU A 231 0.96 5.56 1.69
C LEU A 231 -0.29 4.67 1.78
N LEU A 232 -1.49 5.23 1.58
CA LEU A 232 -2.75 4.48 1.63
C LEU A 232 -2.78 3.35 0.59
N ALA A 233 -2.26 3.59 -0.62
CA ALA A 233 -2.13 2.58 -1.65
C ALA A 233 -1.22 1.42 -1.22
N THR A 234 -0.09 1.70 -0.53
CA THR A 234 0.79 0.62 -0.03
C THR A 234 0.10 -0.25 1.02
N GLU A 235 -0.61 0.37 1.96
CA GLU A 235 -1.35 -0.37 3.01
C GLU A 235 -2.46 -1.22 2.40
N ARG A 236 -3.29 -0.67 1.52
CA ARG A 236 -4.35 -1.43 0.84
C ARG A 236 -3.80 -2.56 0.00
N THR A 237 -2.72 -2.33 -0.73
CA THR A 237 -2.10 -3.35 -1.59
C THR A 237 -1.54 -4.49 -0.76
N LEU A 238 -0.89 -4.16 0.36
CA LEU A 238 -0.36 -5.14 1.31
C LEU A 238 -1.49 -6.02 1.87
N LEU A 239 -2.57 -5.41 2.35
CA LEU A 239 -3.74 -6.12 2.87
C LEU A 239 -4.39 -7.02 1.81
N ASN A 240 -4.64 -6.52 0.60
CA ASN A 240 -5.25 -7.28 -0.49
C ASN A 240 -4.39 -8.47 -0.95
N ILE A 241 -3.06 -8.29 -1.07
CA ILE A 241 -2.16 -9.40 -1.44
C ILE A 241 -2.13 -10.43 -0.32
N TYR A 242 -1.97 -10.00 0.94
CA TYR A 242 -1.95 -10.92 2.07
C TYR A 242 -3.23 -11.76 2.09
N GLU A 243 -4.38 -11.11 1.97
CA GLU A 243 -5.67 -11.79 1.96
C GLU A 243 -5.80 -12.81 0.82
N PHE A 244 -5.42 -12.41 -0.40
CA PHE A 244 -5.43 -13.29 -1.56
C PHE A 244 -4.55 -14.52 -1.34
N LEU A 245 -3.36 -14.34 -0.76
CA LEU A 245 -2.45 -15.46 -0.49
C LEU A 245 -2.94 -16.35 0.64
N TYR A 246 -3.45 -15.76 1.72
CA TYR A 246 -3.91 -16.47 2.90
C TYR A 246 -5.15 -17.32 2.58
N LYS A 247 -6.21 -16.74 2.01
CA LYS A 247 -7.47 -17.46 1.72
C LYS A 247 -7.29 -18.63 0.75
N ASN A 248 -6.31 -18.53 -0.13
CA ASN A 248 -6.03 -19.55 -1.14
C ASN A 248 -4.91 -20.53 -0.73
N ASN A 249 -4.47 -20.50 0.53
CA ASN A 249 -3.38 -21.36 1.06
C ASN A 249 -2.05 -21.21 0.30
N PHE A 250 -1.76 -20.01 -0.21
CA PHE A 250 -0.57 -19.70 -0.98
C PHE A 250 0.59 -19.11 -0.17
N MET A 251 0.40 -18.85 1.13
CA MET A 251 1.47 -18.33 2.02
C MET A 251 2.74 -19.19 2.04
N LYS A 252 2.61 -20.51 1.78
CA LYS A 252 3.75 -21.45 1.71
C LYS A 252 4.52 -21.37 0.39
N LYS A 253 4.00 -20.68 -0.64
CA LYS A 253 4.65 -20.55 -1.95
C LYS A 253 5.67 -19.42 -1.89
N ARG A 254 6.95 -19.79 -1.72
CA ARG A 254 8.09 -18.86 -1.61
C ARG A 254 8.05 -17.69 -2.61
N LYS A 255 7.85 -17.97 -3.91
CA LYS A 255 7.83 -16.92 -4.94
C LYS A 255 6.71 -15.89 -4.78
N PHE A 256 5.59 -16.28 -4.15
CA PHE A 256 4.48 -15.36 -3.91
C PHE A 256 4.74 -14.56 -2.64
N LYS A 257 5.25 -15.23 -1.59
CA LYS A 257 5.70 -14.58 -0.36
C LYS A 257 6.78 -13.52 -0.63
N GLU A 258 7.72 -13.80 -1.54
CA GLU A 258 8.72 -12.81 -2.00
C GLU A 258 8.09 -11.52 -2.57
N ILE A 259 6.89 -11.58 -3.18
CA ILE A 259 6.19 -10.36 -3.63
C ILE A 259 5.50 -9.66 -2.46
N LEU A 260 4.89 -10.41 -1.55
CA LEU A 260 4.31 -9.86 -0.33
C LEU A 260 5.37 -9.11 0.50
N ASP A 261 6.55 -9.71 0.67
CA ASP A 261 7.69 -9.11 1.39
C ASP A 261 8.16 -7.82 0.70
N LYS A 262 8.24 -7.80 -0.64
CA LYS A 262 8.56 -6.59 -1.42
C LYS A 262 7.52 -5.47 -1.25
N VAL A 263 6.24 -5.81 -1.11
CA VAL A 263 5.15 -4.85 -0.88
C VAL A 263 5.19 -4.33 0.56
N TYR A 264 5.51 -5.19 1.51
CA TYR A 264 5.73 -4.84 2.91
C TYR A 264 6.91 -3.86 3.06
N GLU A 265 8.05 -4.16 2.44
CA GLU A 265 9.21 -3.27 2.42
C GLU A 265 8.85 -1.92 1.77
N LYS A 266 8.07 -1.93 0.69
CA LYS A 266 7.60 -0.71 0.04
C LYS A 266 6.69 0.13 0.95
N ASN A 267 5.80 -0.51 1.71
CA ASN A 267 4.99 0.16 2.72
C ASN A 267 5.87 0.83 3.78
N PHE A 268 6.84 0.10 4.33
CA PHE A 268 7.78 0.60 5.32
C PHE A 268 8.57 1.83 4.81
N GLN A 269 9.14 1.76 3.61
CA GLN A 269 9.86 2.88 3.00
C GLN A 269 8.96 4.10 2.76
N THR A 270 7.71 3.87 2.38
CA THR A 270 6.75 4.94 2.07
C THR A 270 6.28 5.64 3.34
N ILE A 271 5.95 4.89 4.40
CA ILE A 271 5.56 5.48 5.69
C ILE A 271 6.73 6.21 6.35
N GLU A 272 7.96 5.69 6.24
CA GLU A 272 9.16 6.41 6.68
C GLU A 272 9.32 7.75 5.95
N SER A 273 9.21 7.74 4.62
CA SER A 273 9.34 8.95 3.80
C SER A 273 8.24 9.97 4.13
N TYR A 274 7.02 9.48 4.40
CA TYR A 274 5.91 10.31 4.85
C TYR A 274 6.18 10.94 6.21
N CYS A 275 6.59 10.14 7.20
CA CYS A 275 6.90 10.63 8.55
C CYS A 275 8.03 11.67 8.54
N LYS A 276 9.10 11.45 7.77
CA LYS A 276 10.19 12.42 7.62
C LYS A 276 9.73 13.77 7.10
N LYS A 277 8.70 13.81 6.24
CA LYS A 277 8.14 15.07 5.71
C LYS A 277 7.36 15.85 6.77
N ILE A 278 6.74 15.16 7.73
CA ILE A 278 5.95 15.81 8.79
C ILE A 278 6.77 16.16 10.04
N TYR A 279 7.94 15.57 10.25
CA TYR A 279 8.78 15.85 11.44
C TYR A 279 9.06 17.34 11.68
N PRO A 280 9.43 18.16 10.68
CA PRO A 280 9.64 19.59 10.94
C PRO A 280 8.39 20.33 11.42
N LEU A 281 7.19 19.85 11.06
CA LEU A 281 5.92 20.41 11.53
C LEU A 281 5.58 19.93 12.94
N ILE A 282 5.97 18.69 13.28
CA ILE A 282 5.81 18.13 14.62
C ILE A 282 6.67 18.87 15.64
N GLU A 283 7.89 19.26 15.28
CA GLU A 283 8.85 19.94 16.16
C GLU A 283 8.43 21.36 16.53
N VAL A 284 7.51 21.97 15.78
CA VAL A 284 6.98 23.31 16.01
C VAL A 284 5.65 23.23 16.76
N GLU A 285 5.48 24.09 17.78
CA GLU A 285 4.20 24.21 18.50
C GLU A 285 3.05 24.53 17.51
N ASN A 286 2.04 23.67 17.48
CA ASN A 286 0.91 23.69 16.54
C ASN A 286 1.29 23.75 15.06
N GLY A 287 2.47 23.27 14.67
CA GLY A 287 2.96 23.32 13.28
C GLY A 287 2.08 22.54 12.28
N LEU A 288 1.46 21.44 12.70
CA LEU A 288 0.50 20.68 11.90
C LEU A 288 -0.86 21.39 11.72
N SER A 289 -1.18 22.37 12.57
CA SER A 289 -2.39 23.20 12.47
C SER A 289 -2.20 24.41 11.56
N PHE A 290 -1.03 24.63 10.94
CA PHE A 290 -0.74 25.87 10.19
C PHE A 290 -1.72 26.18 9.04
N ARG A 291 -2.40 25.17 8.48
CA ARG A 291 -3.43 25.32 7.43
C ARG A 291 -4.84 24.96 7.90
N GLY A 292 -5.02 24.72 9.20
CA GLY A 292 -6.33 24.54 9.79
C GLY A 292 -7.12 25.84 9.74
N HIS A 293 -8.35 25.77 9.25
CA HIS A 293 -9.28 26.90 9.30
C HIS A 293 -10.25 26.77 10.48
N ASP A 294 -10.45 25.54 10.98
CA ASP A 294 -11.33 25.22 12.09
C ASP A 294 -10.78 24.04 12.91
N PHE A 295 -11.01 24.07 14.22
CA PHE A 295 -10.51 23.06 15.15
C PHE A 295 -10.99 21.65 14.84
N LEU A 296 -12.21 21.45 14.30
CA LEU A 296 -12.70 20.13 13.98
C LEU A 296 -11.83 19.47 12.92
N GLN A 297 -11.54 20.19 11.84
CA GLN A 297 -10.68 19.70 10.76
C GLN A 297 -9.26 19.45 11.27
N GLU A 298 -8.74 20.34 12.11
CA GLU A 298 -7.43 20.15 12.74
C GLU A 298 -7.38 18.88 13.59
N SER A 299 -8.40 18.63 14.42
CA SER A 299 -8.47 17.42 15.25
C SER A 299 -8.43 16.16 14.39
N LEU A 300 -9.23 16.09 13.32
CA LEU A 300 -9.23 14.94 12.41
C LEU A 300 -7.85 14.69 11.78
N ILE A 301 -7.19 15.76 11.32
CA ILE A 301 -5.84 15.68 10.75
C ILE A 301 -4.84 15.21 11.81
N LEU A 302 -4.88 15.78 13.01
CA LEU A 302 -3.95 15.45 14.09
C LEU A 302 -4.05 13.97 14.49
N PHE A 303 -5.26 13.45 14.69
CA PHE A 303 -5.44 12.03 15.05
C PHE A 303 -5.08 11.08 13.91
N GLU A 304 -5.35 11.45 12.64
CA GLU A 304 -4.85 10.68 11.50
C GLU A 304 -3.31 10.63 11.47
N GLN A 305 -2.65 11.77 11.65
CA GLN A 305 -1.19 11.84 11.67
C GLN A 305 -0.61 11.07 12.87
N LEU A 306 -1.27 11.10 14.03
CA LEU A 306 -0.88 10.36 15.22
C LEU A 306 -0.90 8.85 14.94
N GLY A 307 -1.99 8.37 14.32
CA GLY A 307 -2.13 6.96 13.95
C GLY A 307 -1.07 6.51 12.95
N ILE A 308 -0.73 7.35 11.96
CA ILE A 308 0.33 7.05 10.98
C ILE A 308 1.70 6.95 11.66
N LEU A 309 2.06 7.93 12.49
CA LEU A 309 3.35 7.93 13.18
C LEU A 309 3.48 6.78 14.19
N ALA A 310 2.40 6.50 14.92
CA ALA A 310 2.33 5.36 15.82
C ALA A 310 2.46 4.04 15.06
N LEU A 311 1.76 3.88 13.93
CA LEU A 311 1.89 2.69 13.09
C LEU A 311 3.33 2.53 12.57
N TYR A 312 4.00 3.62 12.20
CA TYR A 312 5.40 3.57 11.77
C TYR A 312 6.31 3.01 12.86
N GLY A 313 6.20 3.48 14.10
CA GLY A 313 7.02 2.95 15.20
C GLY A 313 6.69 1.50 15.54
N ASN A 314 5.41 1.11 15.54
CA ASN A 314 5.01 -0.28 15.75
C ASN A 314 5.53 -1.22 14.64
N LEU A 315 5.50 -0.77 13.39
CA LEU A 315 6.07 -1.48 12.24
C LEU A 315 7.60 -1.60 12.36
N TYR A 316 8.25 -0.53 12.81
CA TYR A 316 9.70 -0.50 13.06
C TYR A 316 10.09 -1.50 14.14
N TYR A 317 9.35 -1.56 15.24
CA TYR A 317 9.57 -2.51 16.31
C TYR A 317 9.52 -3.96 15.82
N LEU A 318 8.53 -4.31 14.98
CA LEU A 318 8.43 -5.66 14.41
C LEU A 318 9.66 -6.03 13.56
N LEU A 319 10.30 -5.06 12.90
CA LEU A 319 11.55 -5.34 12.18
C LEU A 319 12.67 -5.84 13.10
N ALA A 320 12.72 -5.39 14.36
CA ALA A 320 13.70 -5.86 15.34
C ALA A 320 13.65 -7.38 15.53
N TYR A 321 12.45 -7.96 15.47
CA TYR A 321 12.24 -9.40 15.63
C TYR A 321 12.60 -10.19 14.38
N THR A 322 12.48 -9.57 13.20
CA THR A 322 12.73 -10.24 11.92
C THR A 322 14.16 -10.08 11.41
N ASP A 323 14.87 -9.02 11.81
CA ASP A 323 16.22 -8.67 11.35
C ASP A 323 16.99 -7.90 12.43
N GLU A 324 17.25 -8.58 13.57
CA GLU A 324 17.90 -7.99 14.76
C GLU A 324 19.27 -7.37 14.45
N ASP A 325 20.05 -7.99 13.55
CA ASP A 325 21.40 -7.56 13.19
C ASP A 325 21.44 -6.18 12.49
N ASN A 326 20.34 -5.78 11.83
CA ASN A 326 20.22 -4.51 11.12
C ASN A 326 19.31 -3.49 11.82
N PHE A 327 18.90 -3.76 13.06
CA PHE A 327 17.99 -2.89 13.79
C PHE A 327 18.65 -1.57 14.22
N ASP A 328 18.31 -0.47 13.55
CA ASP A 328 18.78 0.86 13.94
C ASP A 328 17.93 1.41 15.10
N TYR A 329 18.43 1.16 16.32
CA TYR A 329 17.82 1.61 17.57
C TYR A 329 17.73 3.14 17.68
N ARG A 330 18.71 3.90 17.16
CA ARG A 330 18.67 5.36 17.24
C ARG A 330 17.54 5.93 16.41
N LYS A 331 17.33 5.35 15.23
CA LYS A 331 16.19 5.71 14.39
C LYS A 331 14.87 5.35 15.06
N TYR A 332 14.78 4.19 15.71
CA TYR A 332 13.59 3.80 16.48
C TYR A 332 13.30 4.75 17.65
N GLU A 333 14.33 5.11 18.43
CA GLU A 333 14.25 6.10 19.52
C GLU A 333 13.80 7.47 19.01
N GLY A 334 14.29 7.86 17.83
CA GLY A 334 13.85 9.04 17.11
C GLY A 334 12.34 9.04 16.87
N ILE A 335 11.76 7.92 16.44
CA ILE A 335 10.31 7.82 16.20
C ILE A 335 9.51 8.05 17.49
N ASN A 336 9.90 7.40 18.59
CA ASN A 336 9.27 7.60 19.90
C ASN A 336 9.36 9.07 20.35
N THR A 337 10.54 9.69 20.18
CA THR A 337 10.75 11.10 20.50
C THR A 337 9.81 12.01 19.71
N HIS A 338 9.65 11.77 18.40
CA HIS A 338 8.73 12.54 17.57
C HIS A 338 7.27 12.32 17.94
N LEU A 339 6.87 11.11 18.34
CA LEU A 339 5.52 10.85 18.83
C LEU A 339 5.22 11.67 20.10
N LYS A 340 6.15 11.69 21.07
CA LYS A 340 6.02 12.49 22.29
C LYS A 340 5.98 13.98 21.98
N LEU A 341 6.85 14.46 21.07
CA LEU A 341 6.84 15.86 20.63
C LEU A 341 5.52 16.22 19.96
N MET A 342 4.99 15.35 19.10
CA MET A 342 3.72 15.58 18.42
C MET A 342 2.59 15.80 19.42
N ILE A 343 2.47 14.92 20.42
CA ILE A 343 1.48 15.00 21.50
C ILE A 343 1.67 16.27 22.35
N LYS A 344 2.92 16.65 22.67
CA LYS A 344 3.21 17.85 23.48
C LYS A 344 2.95 19.17 22.73
N ASN A 345 3.35 19.22 21.47
CA ASN A 345 3.31 20.45 20.67
C ASN A 345 1.93 20.72 20.07
N HIS A 346 1.03 19.72 20.02
CA HIS A 346 -0.29 19.85 19.41
C HIS A 346 -1.38 19.47 20.42
N LYS A 347 -1.80 20.44 21.22
CA LYS A 347 -2.80 20.22 22.28
C LYS A 347 -4.16 19.72 21.79
N GLY A 348 -4.44 19.84 20.48
CA GLY A 348 -5.59 19.18 19.87
C GLY A 348 -5.62 17.66 20.07
N LEU A 349 -4.46 17.03 20.27
CA LEU A 349 -4.33 15.60 20.62
C LEU A 349 -4.74 15.26 22.06
N TYR A 350 -5.11 16.26 22.86
CA TYR A 350 -5.76 16.04 24.16
C TYR A 350 -7.28 15.98 24.02
N ASN A 351 -7.84 16.42 22.89
CA ASN A 351 -9.28 16.60 22.72
C ASN A 351 -9.81 15.76 21.54
N PRO A 352 -10.05 14.45 21.75
CA PRO A 352 -10.69 13.62 20.74
C PRO A 352 -12.13 14.09 20.48
N VAL A 353 -12.51 14.19 19.19
CA VAL A 353 -13.85 14.63 18.77
C VAL A 353 -14.73 13.49 18.26
N TYR A 354 -14.15 12.32 17.99
CA TYR A 354 -14.88 11.08 17.75
C TYR A 354 -14.48 10.02 18.76
N ASP A 355 -15.43 9.15 19.13
CA ASP A 355 -15.14 7.95 19.90
C ASP A 355 -14.09 7.06 19.20
N GLU A 356 -14.14 6.98 17.86
CA GLU A 356 -13.20 6.18 17.08
C GLU A 356 -11.73 6.66 17.14
N HIS A 357 -11.45 7.89 17.61
CA HIS A 357 -10.08 8.35 17.80
C HIS A 357 -9.29 7.47 18.79
N ILE A 358 -9.99 6.66 19.61
CA ILE A 358 -9.37 5.64 20.45
C ILE A 358 -8.49 4.66 19.67
N ILE A 359 -8.74 4.45 18.38
CA ILE A 359 -7.92 3.59 17.53
C ILE A 359 -6.51 4.16 17.43
N ASP A 360 -6.39 5.43 17.01
CA ASP A 360 -5.10 6.10 16.85
C ASP A 360 -4.41 6.32 18.21
N ILE A 361 -5.19 6.66 19.24
CA ILE A 361 -4.72 6.75 20.63
C ILE A 361 -4.13 5.42 21.08
N SER A 362 -4.81 4.29 20.84
CA SER A 362 -4.35 2.97 21.28
C SER A 362 -3.08 2.53 20.56
N LEU A 363 -2.92 2.85 19.26
CA LEU A 363 -1.68 2.59 18.54
C LEU A 363 -0.51 3.39 19.12
N ALA A 364 -0.75 4.65 19.49
CA ALA A 364 0.26 5.51 20.12
C ALA A 364 0.62 5.04 21.53
N LEU A 365 -0.39 4.72 22.35
CA LEU A 365 -0.20 4.15 23.69
C LEU A 365 0.59 2.84 23.64
N HIS A 366 0.32 1.98 22.64
CA HIS A 366 1.09 0.76 22.46
C HIS A 366 2.57 1.05 22.18
N LEU A 367 2.87 1.97 21.27
CA LEU A 367 4.26 2.34 20.97
C LEU A 367 4.97 2.95 22.20
N LEU A 368 4.31 3.85 22.92
CA LEU A 368 4.85 4.44 24.16
C LEU A 368 5.10 3.36 25.23
N TYR A 369 4.20 2.38 25.34
CA TYR A 369 4.34 1.27 26.27
C TYR A 369 5.55 0.38 25.93
N LEU A 370 5.83 0.13 24.64
CA LEU A 370 7.02 -0.62 24.21
C LEU A 370 8.33 0.09 24.60
N TRP A 371 8.28 1.41 24.78
CA TRP A 371 9.38 2.25 25.24
C TRP A 371 9.40 2.50 26.76
N ASP A 372 8.49 1.88 27.52
CA ASP A 372 8.35 2.06 28.96
C ASP A 372 8.09 3.52 29.38
N GLU A 373 7.40 4.30 28.54
CA GLU A 373 7.11 5.72 28.76
C GLU A 373 5.89 5.93 29.69
N ILE A 374 5.85 5.20 30.82
CA ILE A 374 4.67 5.10 31.70
C ILE A 374 4.24 6.46 32.25
N GLU A 375 5.19 7.30 32.69
CA GLU A 375 4.89 8.64 33.22
C GLU A 375 4.25 9.54 32.16
N PHE A 376 4.75 9.47 30.92
CA PHE A 376 4.20 10.25 29.81
C PHE A 376 2.81 9.75 29.40
N ILE A 377 2.59 8.43 29.43
CA ILE A 377 1.26 7.83 29.20
C ILE A 377 0.28 8.29 30.27
N ASP A 378 0.68 8.27 31.54
CA ASP A 378 -0.15 8.71 32.67
C ASP A 378 -0.57 10.18 32.52
N GLU A 379 0.38 11.07 32.19
CA GLU A 379 0.10 12.48 31.91
C GLU A 379 -0.86 12.65 30.72
N TRP A 380 -0.64 11.92 29.62
CA TRP A 380 -1.47 12.07 28.43
C TRP A 380 -2.88 11.51 28.62
N ILE A 381 -3.04 10.38 29.29
CA ILE A 381 -4.36 9.83 29.63
C ILE A 381 -5.13 10.80 30.54
N TYR A 382 -4.47 11.41 31.53
CA TYR A 382 -5.09 12.46 32.34
C TYR A 382 -5.60 13.63 31.49
N ASN A 383 -4.76 14.10 30.55
CA ASN A 383 -5.14 15.18 29.63
C ASN A 383 -6.33 14.79 28.75
N LEU A 384 -6.37 13.56 28.22
CA LEU A 384 -7.52 13.06 27.45
C LEU A 384 -8.81 13.09 28.28
N ILE A 385 -8.80 12.52 29.48
CA ILE A 385 -9.98 12.42 30.35
C ILE A 385 -10.49 13.82 30.74
N SER A 386 -9.58 14.70 31.17
CA SER A 386 -9.94 16.06 31.60
C SER A 386 -10.49 16.91 30.46
N HIS A 387 -9.97 16.78 29.24
CA HIS A 387 -10.47 17.52 28.09
C HIS A 387 -11.80 16.98 27.60
N ILE A 388 -12.03 15.66 27.65
CA ILE A 388 -13.36 15.06 27.38
C ILE A 388 -14.38 15.61 28.37
N GLU A 389 -14.07 15.61 29.68
CA GLU A 389 -14.96 16.15 30.71
C GLU A 389 -15.26 17.63 30.47
N PHE A 390 -14.22 18.44 30.24
CA PHE A 390 -14.34 19.87 29.98
C PHE A 390 -15.17 20.16 28.72
N ALA A 391 -14.89 19.49 27.61
CA ALA A 391 -15.58 19.66 26.34
C ALA A 391 -17.07 19.30 26.45
N TYR A 392 -17.38 18.22 27.18
CA TYR A 392 -18.78 17.83 27.40
C TYR A 392 -19.54 18.89 28.20
N TYR A 393 -18.96 19.40 29.29
CA TYR A 393 -19.61 20.46 30.09
C TYR A 393 -19.75 21.76 29.30
N GLN A 394 -18.74 22.13 28.52
CA GLN A 394 -18.80 23.27 27.60
C GLN A 394 -19.88 23.09 26.52
N GLY A 395 -20.14 21.85 26.11
CA GLY A 395 -21.19 21.49 25.14
C GLY A 395 -20.77 21.54 23.69
N SER A 396 -19.46 21.44 23.44
CA SER A 396 -18.87 21.43 22.11
C SER A 396 -17.56 20.63 22.18
N TYR A 397 -17.15 20.05 21.05
CA TYR A 397 -15.88 19.37 20.85
C TYR A 397 -15.65 18.12 21.70
N PHE A 398 -16.70 17.57 22.33
CA PHE A 398 -16.61 16.29 23.01
C PHE A 398 -16.71 15.12 22.01
N PRO A 399 -16.17 13.94 22.35
CA PRO A 399 -16.21 12.79 21.46
C PRO A 399 -17.65 12.36 21.19
N ILE A 400 -18.08 12.44 19.93
CA ILE A 400 -19.36 11.87 19.54
C ILE A 400 -19.19 10.42 19.08
N ASP A 401 -20.23 9.61 19.24
CA ASP A 401 -20.20 8.19 18.89
C ASP A 401 -20.47 7.91 17.41
N THR A 402 -21.09 8.86 16.72
CA THR A 402 -21.27 8.82 15.26
C THR A 402 -20.01 9.30 14.56
N ASN A 403 -19.43 8.49 13.67
CA ASN A 403 -18.31 8.91 12.80
C ASN A 403 -18.78 9.80 11.62
N ASN A 404 -19.79 10.64 11.84
CA ASN A 404 -20.40 11.50 10.84
C ASN A 404 -19.96 12.96 11.08
N PHE A 405 -19.35 13.55 10.05
CA PHE A 405 -18.90 14.95 10.11
C PHE A 405 -20.05 15.95 10.26
N GLU A 406 -21.22 15.67 9.70
CA GLU A 406 -22.43 16.50 9.86
C GLU A 406 -22.92 16.49 11.32
N ASP A 407 -22.95 15.32 11.97
CA ASP A 407 -23.32 15.22 13.39
C ASP A 407 -22.28 15.94 14.26
N LEU A 408 -20.99 15.87 13.91
CA LEU A 408 -19.93 16.60 14.59
C LEU A 408 -20.09 18.12 14.46
N VAL A 409 -20.37 18.61 13.26
CA VAL A 409 -20.65 20.04 13.04
C VAL A 409 -21.93 20.45 13.78
N GLU A 410 -22.99 19.65 13.73
CA GLU A 410 -24.25 19.92 14.43
C GLU A 410 -24.02 20.06 15.94
N CYS A 411 -23.28 19.14 16.55
CA CYS A 411 -22.91 19.17 17.96
C CYS A 411 -22.20 20.48 18.35
N ASN A 412 -21.35 21.03 17.48
CA ASN A 412 -20.53 22.20 17.75
C ASN A 412 -21.17 23.55 17.45
N LEU A 413 -22.24 23.59 16.63
CA LEU A 413 -22.95 24.82 16.28
C LEU A 413 -24.21 25.08 17.14
N GLY A 414 -24.38 24.35 18.24
CA GLY A 414 -25.56 24.43 19.10
C GLY A 414 -26.73 23.61 18.53
N GLY A 415 -26.46 22.33 18.26
CA GLY A 415 -27.35 21.37 17.61
C GLY A 415 -28.75 21.22 18.21
N LYS A 416 -29.62 20.50 17.49
CA LYS A 416 -31.02 20.31 17.92
C LYS A 416 -31.17 19.22 18.98
N LYS A 417 -30.24 18.25 18.99
CA LYS A 417 -30.21 17.10 19.90
C LYS A 417 -29.62 17.48 21.27
N GLU A 418 -30.04 16.81 22.33
CA GLU A 418 -29.39 16.90 23.63
C GLU A 418 -27.98 16.27 23.59
N LYS A 419 -27.05 16.73 24.42
CA LYS A 419 -25.65 16.23 24.43
C LYS A 419 -25.55 14.71 24.52
N LYS A 420 -26.44 14.08 25.30
CA LYS A 420 -26.48 12.62 25.51
C LYS A 420 -26.83 11.84 24.24
N GLU A 421 -27.54 12.45 23.31
CA GLU A 421 -27.91 11.82 22.04
C GLU A 421 -26.71 11.68 21.09
N TYR A 422 -25.59 12.35 21.37
CA TYR A 422 -24.34 12.22 20.62
C TYR A 422 -23.35 11.23 21.25
N ILE A 423 -23.66 10.66 22.43
CA ILE A 423 -22.79 9.75 23.17
C ILE A 423 -23.56 8.49 23.60
N VAL A 424 -24.41 7.95 22.73
CA VAL A 424 -25.26 6.79 23.03
C VAL A 424 -24.41 5.55 23.30
N THR A 425 -23.29 5.41 22.61
CA THR A 425 -22.33 4.32 22.78
C THR A 425 -20.91 4.84 22.95
N SER A 426 -20.01 4.06 23.56
CA SER A 426 -18.60 4.43 23.60
C SER A 426 -17.68 3.21 23.72
N THR A 427 -16.64 3.20 22.89
CA THR A 427 -15.46 2.35 22.98
C THR A 427 -14.26 3.09 23.56
N LEU A 428 -14.24 4.42 23.47
CA LEU A 428 -13.17 5.29 23.99
C LEU A 428 -12.97 5.12 25.49
N ILE A 429 -14.04 5.34 26.27
CA ILE A 429 -13.99 5.30 27.74
C ILE A 429 -13.57 3.93 28.28
N PRO A 430 -14.19 2.80 27.88
CA PRO A 430 -13.78 1.49 28.39
C PRO A 430 -12.38 1.09 27.92
N THR A 431 -11.93 1.50 26.73
CA THR A 431 -10.57 1.20 26.27
C THR A 431 -9.51 1.97 27.07
N LEU A 432 -9.76 3.25 27.40
CA LEU A 432 -8.89 4.00 28.31
C LEU A 432 -8.83 3.34 29.70
N ALA A 433 -9.96 2.85 30.20
CA ALA A 433 -9.99 2.13 31.48
C ALA A 433 -9.15 0.84 31.43
N PHE A 434 -9.17 0.09 30.31
CA PHE A 434 -8.30 -1.06 30.09
C PHE A 434 -6.82 -0.69 30.13
N TRP A 435 -6.43 0.42 29.50
CA TRP A 435 -5.06 0.94 29.59
C TRP A 435 -4.66 1.29 31.03
N CYS A 436 -5.54 1.96 31.79
CA CYS A 436 -5.26 2.25 33.20
C CYS A 436 -5.08 0.98 34.04
N VAL A 437 -5.90 -0.05 33.83
CA VAL A 437 -5.76 -1.35 34.50
C VAL A 437 -4.42 -2.00 34.14
N LYS A 438 -4.10 -2.06 32.85
CA LYS A 438 -2.88 -2.68 32.34
C LYS A 438 -1.61 -2.03 32.92
N LEU A 439 -1.61 -0.71 33.01
CA LEU A 439 -0.45 0.08 33.42
C LEU A 439 -0.45 0.44 34.92
N GLY A 440 -1.49 0.07 35.66
CA GLY A 440 -1.61 0.39 37.09
C GLY A 440 -1.89 1.88 37.39
N LEU A 441 -2.52 2.61 36.48
CA LEU A 441 -2.79 4.06 36.59
C LEU A 441 -4.05 4.32 37.43
N ILE A 442 -3.93 4.13 38.74
CA ILE A 442 -5.07 4.13 39.68
C ILE A 442 -5.81 5.47 39.70
N GLU A 443 -5.11 6.60 39.68
CA GLU A 443 -5.74 7.92 39.76
C GLU A 443 -6.50 8.27 38.47
N ASN A 444 -5.91 7.98 37.31
CA ASN A 444 -6.60 8.12 36.03
C ASN A 444 -7.81 7.19 35.91
N TYR A 445 -7.72 5.96 36.42
CA TYR A 445 -8.86 5.05 36.48
C TYR A 445 -10.00 5.61 37.34
N LYS A 446 -9.71 6.15 38.53
CA LYS A 446 -10.72 6.79 39.40
C LYS A 446 -11.38 7.98 38.70
N TYR A 447 -10.61 8.75 37.94
CA TYR A 447 -11.14 9.87 37.18
C TYR A 447 -12.07 9.38 36.05
N LEU A 448 -11.69 8.36 35.29
CA LEU A 448 -12.55 7.70 34.31
C LEU A 448 -13.84 7.16 34.93
N TYR A 449 -13.75 6.56 36.12
CA TYR A 449 -14.94 6.13 36.86
C TYR A 449 -15.89 7.31 37.11
N LYS A 450 -15.40 8.43 37.66
CA LYS A 450 -16.21 9.64 37.86
C LYS A 450 -16.86 10.12 36.55
N VAL A 451 -16.07 10.26 35.48
CA VAL A 451 -16.56 10.68 34.16
C VAL A 451 -17.63 9.71 33.63
N SER A 452 -17.44 8.40 33.84
CA SER A 452 -18.43 7.39 33.42
C SER A 452 -19.78 7.54 34.12
N GLN A 453 -19.78 7.92 35.41
CA GLN A 453 -21.00 8.06 36.20
C GLN A 453 -21.69 9.42 36.00
N GLU A 454 -20.94 10.46 35.66
CA GLU A 454 -21.49 11.81 35.48
C GLU A 454 -21.96 12.07 34.04
N ILE A 455 -21.13 11.66 33.07
CA ILE A 455 -21.31 11.97 31.65
C ILE A 455 -21.91 10.78 30.89
N TYR A 456 -21.31 9.60 31.03
CA TYR A 456 -21.64 8.41 30.22
C TYR A 456 -22.61 7.43 30.91
N LYS A 457 -23.34 7.88 31.94
CA LYS A 457 -24.21 6.99 32.75
C LYS A 457 -25.31 6.31 31.96
N ASP A 458 -25.81 6.99 30.93
CA ASP A 458 -26.89 6.54 30.05
C ASP A 458 -26.31 5.93 28.74
N SER A 459 -24.98 5.92 28.59
CA SER A 459 -24.28 5.40 27.41
C SER A 459 -24.03 3.90 27.53
N THR A 460 -24.08 3.20 26.40
CA THR A 460 -23.64 1.80 26.33
C THR A 460 -22.14 1.76 26.09
N LEU A 461 -21.38 1.61 27.19
CA LEU A 461 -19.94 1.36 27.13
C LEU A 461 -19.69 -0.06 26.62
N GLN A 462 -18.79 -0.22 25.65
CA GLN A 462 -18.60 -1.48 24.97
C GLN A 462 -17.15 -1.71 24.49
N ILE A 463 -16.74 -2.97 24.43
CA ILE A 463 -15.48 -3.39 23.79
C ILE A 463 -15.79 -4.53 22.82
N TRP A 464 -15.19 -4.44 21.63
CA TRP A 464 -15.31 -5.46 20.60
C TRP A 464 -14.14 -6.46 20.65
N PHE A 465 -14.45 -7.74 20.47
CA PHE A 465 -13.51 -8.85 20.45
C PHE A 465 -13.65 -9.59 19.11
N ALA A 466 -12.50 -9.94 18.51
CA ALA A 466 -12.49 -10.78 17.33
C ALA A 466 -12.98 -12.19 17.64
N ASP A 467 -13.70 -12.78 16.69
CA ASP A 467 -14.07 -14.19 16.68
C ASP A 467 -13.24 -14.98 15.66
N LYS A 468 -13.46 -16.29 15.59
CA LYS A 468 -12.76 -17.19 14.66
C LYS A 468 -12.93 -16.80 13.17
N ASP A 469 -13.91 -15.96 12.84
CA ASP A 469 -14.22 -15.58 11.47
C ASP A 469 -13.53 -14.26 11.07
N ILE A 470 -12.76 -13.62 11.97
CA ILE A 470 -12.09 -12.33 11.75
C ILE A 470 -11.24 -12.27 10.47
N GLU A 471 -10.50 -13.33 10.17
CA GLU A 471 -9.58 -13.41 9.03
C GLU A 471 -10.32 -13.32 7.68
N ASN A 472 -11.63 -13.59 7.67
CA ASN A 472 -12.45 -13.44 6.48
C ASN A 472 -12.68 -11.96 6.10
N PHE A 473 -12.53 -11.04 7.05
CA PHE A 473 -12.96 -9.64 6.90
C PHE A 473 -11.85 -8.62 7.17
N VAL A 474 -10.94 -8.91 8.10
CA VAL A 474 -9.97 -7.94 8.64
C VAL A 474 -9.11 -7.24 7.58
N TYR A 475 -8.71 -7.95 6.52
CA TYR A 475 -7.88 -7.39 5.45
C TYR A 475 -8.68 -6.63 4.38
N LYS A 476 -10.02 -6.66 4.41
CA LYS A 476 -10.88 -6.06 3.37
C LYS A 476 -11.66 -4.84 3.81
N MET A 477 -12.11 -4.82 5.06
CA MET A 477 -13.08 -3.87 5.57
C MET A 477 -13.03 -3.80 7.10
N ASN A 478 -13.86 -2.93 7.69
CA ASN A 478 -14.06 -2.90 9.12
C ASN A 478 -14.73 -4.21 9.58
N ALA A 479 -13.93 -5.14 10.12
CA ALA A 479 -14.41 -6.46 10.48
C ALA A 479 -15.44 -6.45 11.61
N SER A 480 -15.41 -5.44 12.50
CA SER A 480 -16.39 -5.32 13.59
C SER A 480 -17.83 -5.17 13.10
N SER A 481 -18.03 -4.75 11.84
CA SER A 481 -19.34 -4.68 11.21
C SER A 481 -19.87 -6.02 10.69
N LYS A 482 -19.04 -7.07 10.66
CA LYS A 482 -19.34 -8.38 10.05
C LYS A 482 -19.13 -9.57 10.97
N SER A 483 -18.18 -9.49 11.90
CA SER A 483 -17.85 -10.57 12.82
C SER A 483 -17.40 -10.06 14.19
N GLY A 484 -17.21 -10.97 15.12
CA GLY A 484 -16.79 -10.71 16.49
C GLY A 484 -17.94 -10.61 17.48
N TYR A 485 -17.56 -10.42 18.74
CA TYR A 485 -18.49 -10.26 19.86
C TYR A 485 -18.26 -8.91 20.51
N VAL A 486 -19.35 -8.30 20.96
CA VAL A 486 -19.29 -7.07 21.75
C VAL A 486 -19.60 -7.43 23.19
N PHE A 487 -18.71 -7.05 24.10
CA PHE A 487 -19.02 -7.06 25.52
C PHE A 487 -19.68 -5.73 25.88
N ALA A 488 -21.00 -5.76 26.03
CA ALA A 488 -21.83 -4.60 26.35
C ALA A 488 -23.05 -5.01 27.20
N PRO A 489 -23.47 -4.20 28.18
CA PRO A 489 -22.76 -3.02 28.67
C PRO A 489 -21.54 -3.43 29.52
N LEU A 490 -20.45 -2.66 29.40
CA LEU A 490 -19.24 -2.78 30.22
C LEU A 490 -19.13 -1.57 31.15
N PRO A 491 -19.74 -1.61 32.35
CA PRO A 491 -19.64 -0.49 33.29
C PRO A 491 -18.20 -0.35 33.78
N ILE A 492 -17.77 0.90 34.02
CA ILE A 492 -16.53 1.17 34.75
C ILE A 492 -16.83 1.04 36.24
N TYR A 493 -16.15 0.12 36.91
CA TYR A 493 -16.33 -0.12 38.33
C TYR A 493 -15.48 0.84 39.16
N GLU A 494 -15.93 1.22 40.37
CA GLU A 494 -15.15 2.10 41.25
C GLU A 494 -13.79 1.50 41.62
N ASN A 495 -13.77 0.19 41.89
CA ASN A 495 -12.55 -0.52 42.23
C ASN A 495 -11.87 -1.07 40.98
N ILE A 496 -10.66 -0.58 40.69
CA ILE A 496 -9.83 -1.05 39.56
C ILE A 496 -9.59 -2.56 39.58
N SER A 497 -9.55 -3.20 40.75
CA SER A 497 -9.40 -4.66 40.86
C SER A 497 -10.58 -5.41 40.24
N GLN A 498 -11.82 -4.90 40.32
CA GLN A 498 -12.97 -5.56 39.69
C GLN A 498 -12.86 -5.52 38.16
N MET A 499 -12.32 -4.43 37.61
CA MET A 499 -12.01 -4.33 36.20
C MET A 499 -10.82 -5.22 35.82
N GLY A 500 -9.82 -5.32 36.69
CA GLY A 500 -8.73 -6.29 36.58
C GLY A 500 -9.22 -7.74 36.49
N ASP A 501 -10.17 -8.13 37.36
CA ASP A 501 -10.79 -9.46 37.33
C ASP A 501 -11.53 -9.71 36.00
N ILE A 502 -12.15 -8.68 35.43
CA ILE A 502 -12.80 -8.78 34.12
C ILE A 502 -11.76 -8.97 33.02
N VAL A 503 -10.68 -8.17 33.02
CA VAL A 503 -9.57 -8.31 32.08
C VAL A 503 -8.96 -9.71 32.17
N GLU A 504 -8.75 -10.23 33.38
CA GLU A 504 -8.22 -11.58 33.60
C GLU A 504 -9.19 -12.69 33.18
N LYS A 505 -10.49 -12.53 33.43
CA LYS A 505 -11.51 -13.46 32.92
C LYS A 505 -11.55 -13.45 31.40
N LEU A 506 -11.40 -12.28 30.77
CA LEU A 506 -11.31 -12.15 29.33
C LEU A 506 -10.05 -12.83 28.79
N LYS A 507 -8.88 -12.64 29.43
CA LYS A 507 -7.62 -13.38 29.15
C LYS A 507 -7.85 -14.88 29.06
N ASN A 508 -8.53 -15.40 30.06
CA ASN A 508 -8.75 -16.84 30.22
C ASN A 508 -10.00 -17.36 29.49
N SER A 509 -10.72 -16.49 28.78
CA SER A 509 -11.93 -16.87 28.06
C SER A 509 -11.58 -17.48 26.69
N GLY A 510 -12.42 -18.41 26.21
CA GLY A 510 -12.33 -18.91 24.83
C GLY A 510 -12.70 -17.86 23.76
N HIS A 511 -12.99 -16.62 24.15
CA HIS A 511 -13.30 -15.51 23.24
C HIS A 511 -12.06 -14.81 22.72
N LEU A 512 -10.92 -14.89 23.42
CA LEU A 512 -9.64 -14.50 22.84
C LEU A 512 -9.17 -15.61 21.91
N ILE A 513 -9.44 -15.42 20.63
CA ILE A 513 -8.93 -16.31 19.59
C ILE A 513 -7.41 -16.25 19.54
N LYS A 514 -6.79 -17.37 19.21
CA LYS A 514 -5.42 -17.35 18.72
C LYS A 514 -5.46 -16.78 17.31
N LEU A 515 -4.88 -15.61 17.12
CA LEU A 515 -4.72 -15.00 15.80
C LEU A 515 -3.94 -15.96 14.91
N GLU A 516 -4.46 -16.25 13.72
CA GLU A 516 -3.81 -17.20 12.82
C GLU A 516 -2.59 -16.58 12.14
N ASN A 517 -2.66 -15.25 11.91
CA ASN A 517 -1.57 -14.47 11.35
C ASN A 517 -0.50 -14.13 12.41
N ILE A 518 0.32 -15.12 12.73
CA ILE A 518 1.52 -14.95 13.57
C ILE A 518 2.68 -14.38 12.75
N GLU A 519 2.68 -14.55 11.42
CA GLU A 519 3.81 -14.12 10.57
C GLU A 519 3.84 -12.61 10.31
N MET A 520 2.69 -11.95 10.25
CA MET A 520 2.57 -10.50 9.98
C MET A 520 1.49 -9.85 10.85
N PRO A 521 1.60 -9.91 12.18
CA PRO A 521 0.60 -9.37 13.10
C PRO A 521 0.37 -7.87 12.99
N ILE A 522 1.34 -7.12 12.47
CA ILE A 522 1.18 -5.68 12.20
C ILE A 522 0.03 -5.37 11.24
N LEU A 523 -0.39 -6.33 10.41
CA LEU A 523 -1.55 -6.16 9.53
C LEU A 523 -2.85 -5.88 10.29
N TYR A 524 -2.98 -6.32 11.55
CA TYR A 524 -4.12 -5.94 12.39
C TYR A 524 -4.11 -4.46 12.73
N PHE A 525 -2.93 -3.87 12.96
CA PHE A 525 -2.80 -2.42 13.23
C PHE A 525 -3.04 -1.61 11.97
N ILE A 526 -2.50 -2.07 10.83
CA ILE A 526 -2.81 -1.47 9.53
C ILE A 526 -4.32 -1.50 9.31
N SER A 527 -4.97 -2.65 9.50
CA SER A 527 -6.42 -2.81 9.33
C SER A 527 -7.23 -1.93 10.30
N SER A 528 -6.79 -1.82 11.56
CA SER A 528 -7.42 -0.98 12.57
C SER A 528 -7.40 0.49 12.15
N ARG A 529 -6.22 1.00 11.79
CA ARG A 529 -6.05 2.39 11.33
C ARG A 529 -6.80 2.66 10.04
N TYR A 530 -6.65 1.76 9.06
CA TYR A 530 -7.10 1.95 7.69
C TYR A 530 -8.61 1.79 7.54
N PHE A 531 -9.21 0.78 8.16
CA PHE A 531 -10.66 0.52 8.10
C PHE A 531 -11.44 1.06 9.30
N ARG A 532 -10.76 1.73 10.23
CA ARG A 532 -11.35 2.15 11.52
C ARG A 532 -11.92 0.96 12.30
N MET A 533 -11.27 -0.20 12.21
CA MET A 533 -11.60 -1.36 13.04
C MET A 533 -11.10 -1.12 14.47
N PRO A 534 -11.89 -1.41 15.52
CA PRO A 534 -11.41 -1.34 16.89
C PRO A 534 -10.12 -2.16 17.06
N VAL A 535 -9.13 -1.58 17.74
CA VAL A 535 -7.88 -2.27 18.03
C VAL A 535 -8.18 -3.53 18.83
N LEU A 536 -7.59 -4.65 18.42
CA LEU A 536 -7.83 -5.94 19.07
C LEU A 536 -7.49 -5.85 20.57
N PRO A 537 -8.39 -6.28 21.47
CA PRO A 537 -8.13 -6.26 22.91
C PRO A 537 -6.87 -7.04 23.30
N HIS A 538 -6.40 -7.98 22.49
CA HIS A 538 -5.09 -8.63 22.63
C HIS A 538 -3.97 -7.61 22.89
N VAL A 539 -4.04 -6.39 22.33
CA VAL A 539 -3.05 -5.31 22.56
C VAL A 539 -3.11 -4.79 23.99
N LEU A 540 -4.33 -4.67 24.51
CA LEU A 540 -4.61 -4.19 25.86
C LEU A 540 -4.29 -5.26 26.91
N ILE A 541 -4.34 -6.52 26.49
CA ILE A 541 -4.35 -7.68 27.36
C ILE A 541 -2.96 -8.35 27.41
N ASP A 542 -2.34 -8.64 26.26
CA ASP A 542 -1.01 -9.27 26.14
C ASP A 542 -0.25 -8.71 24.93
N SER A 543 0.09 -7.41 24.97
CA SER A 543 0.81 -6.73 23.88
C SER A 543 2.14 -7.37 23.49
N LYS A 544 2.78 -8.12 24.39
CA LYS A 544 4.04 -8.83 24.10
C LYS A 544 3.86 -10.06 23.21
N ASP A 545 2.64 -10.57 23.08
CA ASP A 545 2.35 -11.79 22.32
C ASP A 545 1.77 -11.50 20.93
N ILE A 546 1.51 -10.23 20.60
CA ILE A 546 1.01 -9.84 19.27
C ILE A 546 2.16 -9.72 18.27
N LEU A 547 3.33 -9.23 18.67
CA LEU A 547 4.52 -9.05 17.83
C LEU A 547 5.63 -9.94 18.35
#